data_AF-A0A2B8BMU0-F1
#
_entry.id   AF-A0A2B8BMU0-F1
#
_cell.length_a   1.000
_cell.length_b   1.000
_cell.length_c   1.000
_cell.angle_alpha   90.00
_cell.angle_beta   90.00
_cell.angle_gamma   90.00
#
_symmetry.space_group_name_H-M   'P 1'
#
loop_
_entity.id
_entity.type
_entity.pdbx_description
1 polymer ?
#
loop_
_entity_poly.entity_id
_entity_poly.type
_entity_poly.pdbx_seq_one_letter_code
_entity_poly.pdbx_strand_id
1 'polypeptide(L)'
;MTTTTLPEIQIKAVRIKAVLDPAALPRHLLIAEPAPQPDVTLTLRTTDGALLHAAIAGKKFRRCLKGLDAASDTIVLLEGRLGPDGTLVDAGLNPQAAPPKKDTAQVA
;
A
#
# COMPACT_ATOMS: atom_id res chain seq x y z
N MET A 1 -3.45 -39.86 16.85
CA MET A 1 -3.31 -38.92 15.72
C MET A 1 -3.45 -37.53 16.30
N THR A 2 -2.35 -36.81 16.45
CA THR A 2 -2.33 -35.44 16.98
C THR A 2 -2.70 -34.48 15.87
N THR A 3 -3.95 -34.01 15.89
CA THR A 3 -4.42 -32.94 15.02
C THR A 3 -3.73 -31.65 15.49
N THR A 4 -2.69 -31.22 14.80
CA THR A 4 -2.07 -29.90 15.01
C THR A 4 -3.06 -28.85 14.52
N THR A 5 -3.85 -28.29 15.42
CA THR A 5 -4.61 -27.07 15.18
C THR A 5 -3.62 -25.94 14.95
N LEU A 6 -3.42 -25.56 13.69
CA LEU A 6 -2.73 -24.33 13.35
C LEU A 6 -3.43 -23.18 14.10
N PRO A 7 -2.68 -22.31 14.82
CA PRO A 7 -3.31 -21.19 15.50
C PRO A 7 -4.08 -20.37 14.47
N GLU A 8 -5.34 -20.08 14.78
CA GLU A 8 -6.19 -19.17 14.03
C GLU A 8 -5.52 -17.79 14.09
N ILE A 9 -4.65 -17.50 13.13
CA ILE A 9 -3.97 -16.21 13.05
C ILE A 9 -5.06 -15.19 12.81
N GLN A 10 -5.40 -14.44 13.86
CA GLN A 10 -6.35 -13.35 13.77
C GLN A 10 -5.82 -12.33 12.78
N ILE A 11 -6.37 -12.38 11.57
CA ILE A 11 -6.04 -11.45 10.51
C ILE A 11 -6.64 -10.09 10.89
N LYS A 12 -5.93 -9.33 11.71
CA LYS A 12 -6.37 -8.00 12.16
C LYS A 12 -6.31 -7.04 10.98
N ALA A 13 -7.41 -6.30 10.79
CA ALA A 13 -7.41 -5.16 9.88
C ALA A 13 -6.46 -4.09 10.45
N VAL A 14 -5.50 -3.65 9.65
CA VAL A 14 -4.51 -2.66 10.03
C VAL A 14 -4.51 -1.50 9.03
N ARG A 15 -4.12 -0.33 9.53
CA ARG A 15 -3.96 0.90 8.76
C ARG A 15 -2.54 1.39 8.94
N ILE A 16 -1.77 1.40 7.85
CA ILE A 16 -0.35 1.76 7.88
C ILE A 16 -0.11 2.94 6.96
N LYS A 17 0.56 3.97 7.47
CA LYS A 17 1.01 5.08 6.64
C LYS A 17 2.34 4.70 5.99
N ALA A 18 2.38 4.74 4.67
CA ALA A 18 3.58 4.48 3.90
C ALA A 18 3.85 5.62 2.92
N VAL A 19 5.12 5.82 2.64
CA VAL A 19 5.55 6.68 1.55
C VAL A 19 5.56 5.83 0.29
N LEU A 20 4.74 6.23 -0.68
CA LEU A 20 4.76 5.64 -2.00
C LEU A 20 5.61 6.50 -2.90
N ASP A 21 6.77 5.96 -3.27
CA ASP A 21 7.59 6.53 -4.32
C ASP A 21 6.95 6.20 -5.69
N PRO A 22 6.54 7.20 -6.47
CA PRO A 22 5.94 6.98 -7.78
C PRO A 22 6.88 6.29 -8.78
N ALA A 23 8.21 6.37 -8.59
CA ALA A 23 9.20 5.65 -9.38
C ALA A 23 9.30 4.16 -8.97
N ALA A 24 9.00 3.83 -7.71
CA ALA A 24 8.95 2.45 -7.21
C ALA A 24 7.66 1.71 -7.63
N LEU A 25 6.67 2.43 -8.17
CA LEU A 25 5.46 1.82 -8.70
C LEU A 25 5.77 1.06 -10.00
N PRO A 26 5.44 -0.25 -10.08
CA PRO A 26 5.73 -1.05 -11.25
C PRO A 26 4.68 -0.79 -12.34
N ARG A 27 4.74 0.39 -12.97
CA ARG A 27 3.84 0.81 -14.06
C ARG A 27 3.87 -0.15 -15.26
N HIS A 28 4.99 -0.84 -15.45
CA HIS A 28 5.16 -1.89 -16.45
C HIS A 28 4.24 -3.10 -16.21
N LEU A 29 3.72 -3.30 -14.99
CA LEU A 29 2.75 -4.34 -14.67
C LEU A 29 1.31 -3.92 -14.98
N LEU A 30 1.07 -2.66 -15.37
CA LEU A 30 -0.25 -2.20 -15.75
C LEU A 30 -0.63 -2.81 -17.10
N ILE A 31 -1.67 -3.64 -17.10
CA ILE A 31 -2.22 -4.23 -18.32
C ILE A 31 -3.28 -3.28 -18.88
N ALA A 32 -3.23 -3.03 -20.20
CA ALA A 32 -4.22 -2.25 -20.90
C ALA A 32 -5.62 -2.89 -20.84
N GLU A 33 -6.68 -2.06 -20.86
CA GLU A 33 -8.06 -2.55 -20.89
C GLU A 33 -8.36 -3.21 -22.25
N PRO A 34 -9.19 -4.27 -22.33
CA PRO A 34 -10.09 -4.80 -21.29
C PRO A 34 -9.51 -5.95 -20.44
N ALA A 35 -8.24 -6.30 -20.62
CA ALA A 35 -7.67 -7.46 -19.95
C ALA A 35 -7.69 -7.31 -18.40
N PRO A 36 -7.92 -8.41 -17.67
CA PRO A 36 -7.93 -8.38 -16.21
C PRO A 36 -6.54 -8.05 -15.68
N GLN A 37 -6.50 -7.11 -14.73
CA GLN A 37 -5.25 -6.76 -14.05
C GLN A 37 -4.95 -7.83 -12.99
N PRO A 38 -3.80 -8.50 -13.04
CA PRO A 38 -3.38 -9.43 -11.99
C PRO A 38 -3.10 -8.67 -10.70
N ASP A 39 -3.19 -9.39 -9.58
CA ASP A 39 -2.77 -8.91 -8.28
C ASP A 39 -1.26 -8.69 -8.27
N VAL A 40 -0.82 -7.64 -7.57
CA VAL A 40 0.60 -7.25 -7.52
C VAL A 40 1.04 -7.12 -6.08
N THR A 41 2.26 -7.55 -5.80
CA THR A 41 2.91 -7.34 -4.51
C THR A 41 3.86 -6.16 -4.64
N LEU A 42 3.65 -5.14 -3.81
CA LEU A 42 4.53 -3.98 -3.72
C LEU A 42 5.32 -4.01 -2.43
N THR A 43 6.55 -3.51 -2.48
CA THR A 43 7.35 -3.23 -1.29
C THR A 43 7.31 -1.73 -1.03
N LEU A 44 6.79 -1.34 0.12
CA LEU A 44 6.54 0.04 0.48
C LEU A 44 7.35 0.40 1.71
N ARG A 45 7.87 1.62 1.74
CA ARG A 45 8.57 2.12 2.93
C ARG A 45 7.57 2.83 3.84
N THR A 46 7.43 2.33 5.06
CA THR A 46 6.62 2.99 6.08
C THR A 46 7.29 4.27 6.57
N THR A 47 6.53 5.16 7.19
CA THR A 47 7.06 6.47 7.64
C THR A 47 8.11 6.37 8.75
N ASP A 48 8.15 5.25 9.47
CA ASP A 48 9.18 4.90 10.46
C ASP A 48 10.43 4.25 9.84
N GLY A 49 10.45 4.07 8.52
CA GLY A 49 11.59 3.59 7.75
C GLY A 49 11.61 2.08 7.49
N ALA A 50 10.66 1.31 8.02
CA ALA A 50 10.54 -0.12 7.77
C ALA A 50 10.06 -0.43 6.33
N LEU A 51 10.36 -1.64 5.85
CA LEU A 51 9.86 -2.14 4.57
C LEU A 51 8.66 -3.04 4.81
N LEU A 52 7.57 -2.78 4.10
CA LEU A 52 6.32 -3.51 4.19
C LEU A 52 5.97 -4.10 2.82
N HIS A 53 5.72 -5.41 2.78
CA HIS A 53 5.18 -6.07 1.60
C HIS A 53 3.65 -5.97 1.61
N ALA A 54 3.05 -5.49 0.53
CA ALA A 54 1.62 -5.32 0.37
C ALA A 54 1.12 -5.98 -0.92
N ALA A 55 0.28 -7.00 -0.77
CA ALA A 55 -0.44 -7.62 -1.87
C ALA A 55 -1.71 -6.83 -2.17
N ILE A 56 -1.74 -6.22 -3.36
CA ILE A 56 -2.79 -5.31 -3.81
C ILE A 56 -3.56 -5.98 -4.95
N ALA A 57 -4.88 -6.03 -4.79
CA ALA A 57 -5.76 -6.57 -5.82
C ALA A 57 -5.61 -5.78 -7.13
N GLY A 58 -5.55 -6.45 -8.28
CA GLY A 58 -5.27 -5.80 -9.56
C GLY A 58 -6.24 -4.66 -9.90
N LYS A 59 -7.53 -4.80 -9.57
CA LYS A 59 -8.52 -3.72 -9.71
C LYS A 59 -8.19 -2.47 -8.87
N LYS A 60 -7.69 -2.66 -7.65
CA LYS A 60 -7.25 -1.57 -6.76
C LYS A 60 -5.96 -0.94 -7.28
N PHE A 61 -5.02 -1.77 -7.76
CA PHE A 61 -3.76 -1.32 -8.37
C PHE A 61 -4.01 -0.42 -9.60
N ARG A 62 -4.83 -0.88 -10.55
CA ARG A 62 -5.21 -0.09 -11.74
C ARG A 62 -5.85 1.25 -11.36
N ARG A 63 -6.76 1.25 -10.38
CA ARG A 63 -7.41 2.48 -9.90
C ARG A 63 -6.41 3.45 -9.26
N CYS A 64 -5.48 2.92 -8.47
CA CYS A 64 -4.47 3.72 -7.78
C CYS A 64 -3.51 4.37 -8.78
N LEU A 65 -2.98 3.62 -9.75
CA LEU A 65 -2.10 4.14 -10.78
C LEU A 65 -2.73 5.23 -11.64
N LYS A 66 -4.04 5.12 -11.95
CA LYS A 66 -4.76 6.17 -12.69
C LYS A 66 -4.89 7.48 -11.92
N GLY A 67 -4.84 7.44 -10.58
CA GLY A 67 -5.00 8.62 -9.71
C GLY A 67 -3.71 9.16 -9.10
N LEU A 68 -2.59 8.47 -9.28
CA LEU A 68 -1.28 8.89 -8.79
C LEU A 68 -0.55 9.69 -9.86
N ASP A 69 -0.25 10.95 -9.54
CA ASP A 69 0.60 11.78 -10.37
C ASP A 69 2.06 11.31 -10.25
N ALA A 70 2.79 11.30 -11.37
CA ALA A 70 4.15 10.75 -11.44
C ALA A 70 5.20 11.63 -10.77
N ALA A 71 4.83 12.86 -10.42
CA ALA A 71 5.77 13.92 -10.13
C ALA A 71 6.10 14.09 -8.64
N SER A 72 5.46 13.35 -7.72
CA SER A 72 5.61 13.63 -6.29
C SER A 72 5.46 12.40 -5.41
N ASP A 73 6.34 12.30 -4.40
CA ASP A 73 6.18 11.37 -3.29
C ASP A 73 4.81 11.57 -2.65
N THR A 74 4.02 10.50 -2.61
CA THR A 74 2.66 10.55 -2.09
C THR A 74 2.59 9.70 -0.82
N ILE A 75 2.08 10.29 0.26
CA ILE A 75 1.77 9.51 1.46
C ILE A 75 0.51 8.72 1.15
N VAL A 76 0.61 7.40 1.23
CA VAL A 76 -0.53 6.50 1.07
C VAL A 76 -0.89 5.87 2.40
N LEU A 77 -2.19 5.77 2.64
CA LEU A 77 -2.72 4.92 3.68
C LEU A 77 -2.97 3.55 3.10
N LEU A 78 -2.25 2.56 3.62
CA LEU A 78 -2.45 1.15 3.33
C LEU A 78 -3.46 0.59 4.32
N GLU A 79 -4.63 0.21 3.83
CA GLU A 79 -5.66 -0.44 4.63
C GLU A 79 -5.79 -1.89 4.17
N GLY A 80 -5.53 -2.83 5.06
CA GLY A 80 -5.56 -4.23 4.70
C GLY A 80 -5.50 -5.12 5.91
N ARG A 81 -5.12 -6.35 5.67
CA ARG A 81 -5.11 -7.43 6.64
C ARG A 81 -3.69 -7.93 6.79
N LEU A 82 -3.12 -7.87 7.99
CA LEU A 82 -1.75 -8.35 8.18
C LEU A 82 -1.77 -9.89 8.22
N GLY A 83 -1.12 -10.51 7.25
CA GLY A 83 -0.93 -11.96 7.21
C GLY A 83 0.13 -12.43 8.22
N PRO A 84 0.22 -13.74 8.48
CA PRO A 84 1.20 -14.31 9.39
C PRO A 84 2.65 -14.01 9.01
N ASP A 85 2.92 -13.87 7.71
CA ASP A 85 4.26 -13.58 7.18
C ASP A 85 4.62 -12.09 7.18
N GLY A 86 3.81 -11.24 7.84
CA GLY A 86 3.98 -9.79 7.86
C GLY A 86 3.61 -9.09 6.56
N THR A 87 3.04 -9.82 5.59
CA THR A 87 2.54 -9.25 4.33
C THR A 87 1.13 -8.70 4.53
N LEU A 88 0.89 -7.48 4.06
CA LEU A 88 -0.42 -6.87 4.05
C LEU A 88 -1.23 -7.41 2.86
N VAL A 89 -2.23 -8.24 3.12
CA VAL A 89 -3.13 -8.79 2.11
C VAL A 89 -4.40 -7.95 1.96
N ASP A 90 -5.01 -8.01 0.78
CA ASP A 90 -6.16 -7.19 0.39
C ASP A 90 -5.93 -5.67 0.57
N ALA A 91 -4.67 -5.24 0.39
CA ALA A 91 -4.27 -3.88 0.65
C ALA A 91 -4.98 -2.91 -0.30
N GLY A 92 -5.71 -1.96 0.28
CA GLY A 92 -6.19 -0.75 -0.38
C GLY A 92 -5.14 0.34 -0.28
N LEU A 93 -4.75 0.89 -1.43
CA LEU A 93 -3.93 2.09 -1.52
C LEU A 93 -4.86 3.30 -1.57
N ASN A 94 -4.93 4.04 -0.47
CA ASN A 94 -5.65 5.31 -0.42
C ASN A 94 -4.64 6.45 -0.38
N PRO A 95 -4.43 7.20 -1.48
CA PRO A 95 -3.57 8.39 -1.45
C PRO A 95 -4.16 9.38 -0.45
N GLN A 96 -3.34 9.78 0.52
CA GLN A 96 -3.62 10.90 1.39
C GLN A 96 -2.96 12.12 0.76
N ALA A 97 -3.68 13.25 0.75
CA ALA A 97 -3.00 14.52 0.53
C ALA A 97 -1.86 14.59 1.54
N ALA A 98 -0.65 14.91 1.07
CA ALA A 98 0.44 15.23 1.99
C ALA A 98 -0.11 16.22 3.03
N PRO A 99 0.12 16.00 4.33
CA PRO A 99 -0.35 16.94 5.34
C PRO A 99 0.10 18.33 4.89
N PRO A 100 -0.78 19.35 4.92
CA PRO A 100 -0.38 20.69 4.53
C PRO A 100 0.91 20.97 5.30
N LYS A 101 2.00 21.28 4.57
CA LYS A 101 3.22 21.75 5.22
C LYS A 101 2.72 22.84 6.16
N LYS A 102 2.83 22.63 7.48
CA LYS A 102 2.68 23.73 8.41
C LYS A 102 3.78 24.68 7.97
N ASP A 103 3.37 25.71 7.25
CA ASP A 103 4.17 26.87 6.98
C ASP A 103 4.48 27.42 8.37
N THR A 104 5.66 27.08 8.88
CA THR A 104 6.19 27.69 10.11
C THR A 104 6.62 29.10 9.74
N ALA A 105 5.68 29.94 9.32
CA ALA A 105 5.81 31.37 9.20
C ALA A 105 4.89 32.02 10.23
N GLN A 106 5.32 32.03 11.49
CA GLN A 106 5.16 33.21 12.33
C GLN A 106 6.09 33.11 13.52
N VAL A 107 7.32 33.58 13.31
CA VAL A 107 8.04 34.33 14.34
C VAL A 107 7.66 35.79 14.09
N ALA A 108 6.85 36.36 14.97
CA ALA A 108 6.78 37.80 15.23
C ALA A 108 6.18 37.99 16.62
#